data_AF-A0A3D2FNZ7-F1
#
_entry.id   AF-A0A3D2FNZ7-F1
#
_cell.length_a   1.000
_cell.length_b   1.000
_cell.length_c   1.000
_cell.angle_alpha   90.00
_cell.angle_beta   90.00
_cell.angle_gamma   90.00
#
_symmetry.space_group_name_H-M   'P 1'
#
loop_
_entity.id
_entity.type
_entity.pdbx_description
1 polymer ?
#
loop_
_entity_poly.entity_id
_entity_poly.type
_entity_poly.pdbx_seq_one_letter_code
_entity_poly.pdbx_strand_id
1 'polypeptide(L)'
;MISIKNKIISYIFSGAFFFSPLPAVQDSFESDIHQLAIFEGALHEMFEEMISLHQNTSRLNKKYITNIENDQIENLLFRYLILRQSLWEVIGKYRDYNTLTDDPETNMKAFVIGYYAALTLYKASGHLITINMKDDQLVGKLNESYFRSGIPKNTFEKIFDSLTNPENLEDLDIAWELYTRELHRSGSPLNQLLSDPLYVPLINELEELQTFHVKHREEILNHFVLLTPEITNLLRHSDIQKQAKYLIEQSGGQYEALKAFLLTWVGDIKSPVTDNLYFTHMEKNEIKQMLRPGDIILTYSAGYMSNIFLPGTFKHGIIYVGDRQSWNEQDWASLYLSAEKRSLIHPGDDIIESVSEGVISNSMDHLLDHKVNRMVILRPKLNPAQIQKAMGVVHSYLGNGYDFSFDFNDAATQVCTEIIYRAFNGMGNLEFQLTKRVGNMTLSADDICKNALETGQMDVISLIVEDKFRPNRARLVTDHTSREILKKLLE
;
A
#
# COMPACT_ATOMS: atom_id res chain seq x y z
N MET A 1 -15.22 -25.90 -11.18
CA MET A 1 -14.62 -27.11 -10.54
C MET A 1 -13.13 -27.31 -10.85
N ILE A 2 -12.61 -26.99 -12.05
CA ILE A 2 -11.18 -27.26 -12.40
C ILE A 2 -10.23 -26.16 -11.90
N SER A 3 -10.65 -24.89 -11.87
CA SER A 3 -9.80 -23.75 -11.44
C SER A 3 -9.40 -23.81 -9.95
N ILE A 4 -10.35 -24.05 -9.05
CA ILE A 4 -10.13 -24.09 -7.59
C ILE A 4 -9.31 -25.33 -7.16
N LYS A 5 -9.49 -26.48 -7.83
CA LYS A 5 -8.75 -27.73 -7.52
C LYS A 5 -7.23 -27.57 -7.66
N ASN A 6 -6.77 -26.71 -8.56
CA ASN A 6 -5.34 -26.51 -8.80
C ASN A 6 -4.68 -25.51 -7.84
N LYS A 7 -5.46 -24.61 -7.19
CA LYS A 7 -4.92 -23.61 -6.25
C LYS A 7 -4.60 -24.19 -4.86
N ILE A 8 -5.36 -25.18 -4.39
CA ILE A 8 -5.28 -25.71 -3.01
C ILE A 8 -4.16 -26.73 -2.81
N ILE A 9 -3.81 -27.52 -3.84
CA ILE A 9 -2.88 -28.67 -3.70
C ILE A 9 -1.42 -28.24 -3.41
N SER A 10 -1.05 -26.98 -3.67
CA SER A 10 0.35 -26.53 -3.56
C SER A 10 0.83 -26.15 -2.14
N TYR A 11 -0.05 -26.04 -1.14
CA TYR A 11 0.27 -25.34 0.12
C TYR A 11 0.25 -26.21 1.40
N ILE A 12 0.08 -27.54 1.29
CA ILE A 12 -0.11 -28.43 2.47
C ILE A 12 1.19 -28.78 3.23
N PHE A 13 2.38 -28.26 2.86
CA PHE A 13 3.64 -28.62 3.53
C PHE A 13 4.47 -27.42 4.01
N SER A 14 4.32 -27.01 5.27
CA SER A 14 5.42 -26.46 6.09
C SER A 14 5.06 -26.48 7.59
N GLY A 15 6.01 -26.95 8.41
CA GLY A 15 5.80 -27.34 9.82
C GLY A 15 6.26 -26.31 10.86
N ALA A 16 5.77 -26.53 12.08
CA ALA A 16 5.77 -25.64 13.25
C ALA A 16 7.13 -25.40 13.93
N PHE A 17 7.30 -24.20 14.50
CA PHE A 17 8.25 -23.88 15.57
C PHE A 17 7.56 -22.98 16.59
N PHE A 18 7.43 -23.47 17.83
CA PHE A 18 6.77 -22.81 18.95
C PHE A 18 7.51 -21.54 19.41
N PHE A 19 6.83 -20.38 19.36
CA PHE A 19 7.18 -19.19 20.13
C PHE A 19 5.96 -18.62 20.87
N SER A 20 6.14 -18.21 22.13
CA SER A 20 5.10 -17.54 22.92
C SER A 20 4.78 -16.15 22.34
N PRO A 21 3.52 -15.67 22.38
CA PRO A 21 3.14 -14.40 21.77
C PRO A 21 3.81 -13.21 22.50
N LEU A 22 4.45 -12.33 21.72
CA LEU A 22 5.07 -11.11 22.21
C LEU A 22 3.99 -10.04 22.49
N PRO A 23 4.09 -9.28 23.60
CA PRO A 23 3.14 -8.21 23.96
C PRO A 23 2.91 -7.14 22.87
N ALA A 24 3.88 -6.92 21.98
CA ALA A 24 3.85 -5.90 20.93
C ALA A 24 2.78 -6.13 19.85
N VAL A 25 2.28 -7.35 19.66
CA VAL A 25 1.23 -7.64 18.66
C VAL A 25 -0.14 -7.13 19.12
N GLN A 26 -0.42 -7.18 20.42
CA GLN A 26 -1.73 -6.84 20.98
C GLN A 26 -1.99 -5.33 20.97
N ASP A 27 -0.97 -4.51 21.24
CA ASP A 27 -1.04 -3.04 21.12
C ASP A 27 -1.29 -2.57 19.67
N SER A 28 -0.98 -3.40 18.68
CA SER A 28 -1.19 -3.06 17.26
C SER A 28 -2.64 -3.23 16.79
N PHE A 29 -3.41 -4.15 17.39
CA PHE A 29 -4.78 -4.45 16.95
C PHE A 29 -5.77 -3.35 17.34
N GLU A 30 -5.67 -2.84 18.57
CA GLU A 30 -6.52 -1.73 19.03
C GLU A 30 -6.28 -0.47 18.19
N SER A 31 -5.01 -0.16 17.91
CA SER A 31 -4.63 0.95 17.02
C SER A 31 -5.25 0.81 15.62
N ASP A 32 -5.16 -0.37 15.02
CA ASP A 32 -5.69 -0.60 13.68
C ASP A 32 -7.23 -0.55 13.63
N ILE A 33 -7.90 -1.04 14.68
CA ILE A 33 -9.35 -0.93 14.83
C ILE A 33 -9.78 0.54 14.92
N HIS A 34 -9.08 1.35 15.73
CA HIS A 34 -9.31 2.80 15.77
C HIS A 34 -9.06 3.46 14.42
N GLN A 35 -8.03 3.04 13.69
CA GLN A 35 -7.72 3.56 12.37
C GLN A 35 -8.82 3.24 11.35
N LEU A 36 -9.39 2.02 11.39
CA LEU A 36 -10.52 1.63 10.54
C LEU A 36 -11.76 2.48 10.80
N ALA A 37 -12.08 2.77 12.07
CA ALA A 37 -13.20 3.65 12.42
C ALA A 37 -12.99 5.08 11.88
N ILE A 38 -11.76 5.59 11.93
CA ILE A 38 -11.41 6.90 11.33
C ILE A 38 -11.62 6.87 9.81
N PHE A 39 -11.19 5.80 9.13
CA PHE A 39 -11.38 5.66 7.69
C PHE A 39 -12.86 5.60 7.30
N GLU A 40 -13.68 4.89 8.08
CA GLU A 40 -15.11 4.81 7.82
C GLU A 40 -15.79 6.18 7.97
N GLY A 41 -15.47 6.92 9.04
CA GLY A 41 -15.97 8.28 9.26
C GLY A 41 -15.57 9.22 8.11
N ALA A 42 -14.31 9.18 7.69
CA ALA A 42 -13.83 9.99 6.57
C ALA A 42 -14.49 9.63 5.23
N LEU A 43 -14.75 8.34 4.98
CA LEU A 43 -15.50 7.88 3.81
C LEU A 43 -16.94 8.40 3.84
N HIS A 44 -17.59 8.32 5.00
CA HIS A 44 -18.96 8.80 5.17
C HIS A 44 -19.06 10.31 4.88
N GLU A 45 -18.24 11.14 5.51
CA GLU A 45 -18.22 12.59 5.29
C GLU A 45 -17.94 12.95 3.82
N MET A 46 -17.00 12.26 3.19
CA MET A 46 -16.65 12.46 1.78
C MET A 46 -17.81 12.11 0.85
N PHE A 47 -18.52 11.00 1.08
CA PHE A 47 -19.68 10.63 0.26
C PHE A 47 -20.86 11.59 0.46
N GLU A 48 -21.11 12.07 1.68
CA GLU A 48 -22.11 13.12 1.92
C GLU A 48 -21.77 14.41 1.17
N GLU A 49 -20.49 14.81 1.13
CA GLU A 49 -20.04 15.95 0.35
C GLU A 49 -20.22 15.73 -1.16
N MET A 50 -19.93 14.51 -1.66
CA MET A 50 -20.16 14.15 -3.06
C MET A 50 -21.63 14.22 -3.44
N ILE A 51 -22.53 13.69 -2.60
CA ILE A 51 -23.98 13.76 -2.79
C ILE A 51 -24.44 15.22 -2.78
N SER A 52 -23.97 16.03 -1.84
CA SER A 52 -24.29 17.46 -1.76
C SER A 52 -23.84 18.22 -3.00
N LEU A 53 -22.63 17.93 -3.52
CA LEU A 53 -22.13 18.52 -4.75
C LEU A 53 -23.03 18.16 -5.95
N HIS A 54 -23.50 16.91 -6.01
CA HIS A 54 -24.41 16.48 -7.07
C HIS A 54 -25.78 17.16 -7.01
N GLN A 55 -26.30 17.41 -5.81
CA GLN A 55 -27.59 18.08 -5.62
C GLN A 55 -27.52 19.58 -5.91
N ASN A 56 -26.38 20.22 -5.62
CA ASN A 56 -26.21 21.67 -5.74
C ASN A 56 -25.46 22.09 -7.01
N THR A 57 -25.24 21.16 -7.94
CA THR A 57 -24.47 21.43 -9.15
C THR A 57 -25.15 22.45 -10.07
N SER A 58 -24.35 23.42 -10.52
CA SER A 58 -24.79 24.42 -11.50
C SER A 58 -24.89 23.85 -12.91
N ARG A 59 -24.34 22.65 -13.16
CA ARG A 59 -24.33 21.98 -14.47
C ARG A 59 -25.73 21.62 -14.98
N LEU A 60 -26.68 21.32 -14.08
CA LEU A 60 -28.06 21.01 -14.47
C LEU A 60 -28.71 22.18 -15.24
N ASN A 61 -28.27 23.41 -14.96
CA ASN A 61 -28.72 24.62 -15.65
C ASN A 61 -27.77 25.05 -16.78
N LYS A 62 -26.46 24.92 -16.58
CA LYS A 62 -25.43 25.43 -17.51
C LYS A 62 -25.03 24.46 -18.64
N LYS A 63 -25.37 23.18 -18.50
CA LYS A 63 -24.96 22.06 -19.39
C LYS A 63 -23.44 21.80 -19.47
N TYR A 64 -22.65 22.38 -18.58
CA TYR A 64 -21.22 22.10 -18.42
C TYR A 64 -20.81 22.14 -16.94
N ILE A 65 -19.74 21.42 -16.60
CA ILE A 65 -19.10 21.43 -15.28
C ILE A 65 -18.16 22.63 -15.20
N THR A 66 -18.33 23.48 -14.19
CA THR A 66 -17.45 24.66 -13.97
C THR A 66 -16.08 24.24 -13.45
N ASN A 67 -15.07 25.12 -13.52
CA ASN A 67 -13.75 24.84 -12.96
C ASN A 67 -13.81 24.58 -11.44
N ILE A 68 -14.69 25.27 -10.72
CA ILE A 68 -14.86 25.06 -9.27
C ILE A 68 -15.41 23.64 -9.02
N GLU A 69 -16.45 23.24 -9.75
CA GLU A 69 -17.01 21.88 -9.62
C GLU A 69 -16.01 20.81 -10.08
N ASN A 70 -15.20 21.08 -11.11
CA ASN A 70 -14.10 20.22 -11.53
C ASN A 70 -13.12 19.97 -10.38
N ASP A 71 -12.66 21.04 -9.73
CA ASP A 71 -11.67 20.94 -8.65
C ASP A 71 -12.26 20.21 -7.44
N GLN A 72 -13.56 20.39 -7.17
CA GLN A 72 -14.28 19.65 -6.12
C GLN A 72 -14.41 18.15 -6.44
N ILE A 73 -14.75 17.80 -7.69
CA ILE A 73 -14.82 16.40 -8.15
C ILE A 73 -13.44 15.74 -8.08
N GLU A 74 -12.39 16.42 -8.58
CA GLU A 74 -11.01 15.95 -8.48
C GLU A 74 -10.62 15.68 -7.02
N ASN A 75 -10.92 16.63 -6.12
CA ASN A 75 -10.58 16.50 -4.70
C ASN A 75 -11.33 15.36 -4.00
N LEU A 76 -12.61 15.15 -4.31
CA LEU A 76 -13.40 14.05 -3.77
C LEU A 76 -12.88 12.69 -4.28
N LEU A 77 -12.59 12.58 -5.58
CA LEU A 77 -12.01 11.36 -6.14
C LEU A 77 -10.62 11.08 -5.55
N PHE A 78 -9.80 12.11 -5.36
CA PHE A 78 -8.50 12.00 -4.69
C PHE A 78 -8.63 11.49 -3.25
N ARG A 79 -9.53 12.07 -2.45
CA ARG A 79 -9.83 11.64 -1.08
C ARG A 79 -10.40 10.23 -1.00
N TYR A 80 -11.14 9.80 -2.01
CA TYR A 80 -11.60 8.42 -2.11
C TYR A 80 -10.42 7.48 -2.37
N LEU A 81 -9.54 7.80 -3.32
CA LEU A 81 -8.40 6.96 -3.71
C LEU A 81 -7.39 6.80 -2.57
N ILE A 82 -7.07 7.90 -1.89
CA ILE A 82 -7.29 8.05 -0.46
C ILE A 82 -7.42 6.81 0.43
N LEU A 83 -8.58 6.84 1.03
CA LEU A 83 -9.15 5.89 1.96
C LEU A 83 -9.19 4.49 1.36
N ARG A 84 -9.43 4.38 0.04
CA ARG A 84 -9.34 3.13 -0.72
C ARG A 84 -7.96 2.49 -0.54
N GLN A 85 -6.89 3.24 -0.77
CA GLN A 85 -5.53 2.74 -0.62
C GLN A 85 -5.23 2.43 0.85
N SER A 86 -5.81 3.18 1.78
CA SER A 86 -5.66 2.91 3.21
C SER A 86 -6.24 1.59 3.68
N LEU A 87 -7.42 1.26 3.17
CA LEU A 87 -8.02 -0.04 3.43
C LEU A 87 -7.18 -1.16 2.81
N TRP A 88 -6.59 -0.95 1.63
CA TRP A 88 -5.66 -1.90 1.01
C TRP A 88 -4.44 -2.21 1.88
N GLU A 89 -3.89 -1.23 2.59
CA GLU A 89 -2.74 -1.47 3.47
C GLU A 89 -3.10 -2.29 4.70
N VAL A 90 -4.28 -2.05 5.30
CA VAL A 90 -4.77 -2.90 6.40
C VAL A 90 -5.01 -4.33 5.91
N ILE A 91 -5.63 -4.50 4.73
CA ILE A 91 -5.82 -5.81 4.10
C ILE A 91 -4.47 -6.50 3.87
N GLY A 92 -3.48 -5.77 3.34
CA GLY A 92 -2.13 -6.27 3.09
C GLY A 92 -1.40 -6.70 4.36
N LYS A 93 -1.47 -5.88 5.43
CA LYS A 93 -0.89 -6.17 6.75
C LYS A 93 -1.39 -7.49 7.32
N TYR A 94 -2.69 -7.77 7.13
CA TYR A 94 -3.34 -8.97 7.64
C TYR A 94 -3.47 -10.10 6.60
N ARG A 95 -2.82 -10.00 5.45
CA ARG A 95 -2.88 -11.04 4.40
C ARG A 95 -2.31 -12.38 4.87
N ASP A 96 -1.23 -12.34 5.66
CA ASP A 96 -0.56 -13.52 6.18
C ASP A 96 -1.01 -13.85 7.62
N TYR A 97 -2.24 -13.47 7.99
CA TYR A 97 -2.82 -13.67 9.33
C TYR A 97 -2.73 -15.13 9.82
N ASN A 98 -2.68 -16.07 8.88
CA ASN A 98 -2.69 -17.48 9.14
C ASN A 98 -1.34 -18.04 9.62
N THR A 99 -0.27 -17.25 9.47
CA THR A 99 1.10 -17.49 9.95
C THR A 99 1.60 -16.38 10.88
N LEU A 100 0.73 -15.44 11.28
CA LEU A 100 1.10 -14.31 12.12
C LEU A 100 1.64 -14.79 13.47
N THR A 101 0.98 -15.79 14.07
CA THR A 101 1.40 -16.45 15.30
C THR A 101 1.00 -17.94 15.32
N ASP A 102 1.51 -18.70 16.28
CA ASP A 102 1.03 -20.06 16.57
C ASP A 102 -0.33 -20.09 17.29
N ASP A 103 -0.85 -18.93 17.70
CA ASP A 103 -2.09 -18.81 18.47
C ASP A 103 -3.31 -18.61 17.55
N PRO A 104 -4.27 -19.57 17.53
CA PRO A 104 -5.46 -19.47 16.69
C PRO A 104 -6.35 -18.27 17.02
N GLU A 105 -6.37 -17.80 18.27
CA GLU A 105 -7.19 -16.65 18.70
C GLU A 105 -6.60 -15.34 18.14
N THR A 106 -5.29 -15.13 18.29
CA THR A 106 -4.58 -13.99 17.72
C THR A 106 -4.69 -13.94 16.19
N ASN A 107 -4.58 -15.09 15.53
CA ASN A 107 -4.78 -15.17 14.08
C ASN A 107 -6.23 -14.84 13.68
N MET A 108 -7.22 -15.19 14.50
CA MET A 108 -8.62 -14.85 14.27
C MET A 108 -8.88 -13.35 14.44
N LYS A 109 -8.25 -12.72 15.43
CA LYS A 109 -8.28 -11.26 15.65
C LYS A 109 -7.77 -10.51 14.42
N ALA A 110 -6.58 -10.88 13.94
CA ALA A 110 -6.00 -10.38 12.70
C ALA A 110 -6.91 -10.57 11.48
N PHE A 111 -7.53 -11.76 11.36
CA PHE A 111 -8.50 -12.04 10.30
C PHE A 111 -9.69 -11.07 10.32
N VAL A 112 -10.33 -10.86 11.48
CA VAL A 112 -11.52 -9.99 11.57
C VAL A 112 -11.20 -8.56 11.14
N ILE A 113 -10.01 -8.05 11.50
CA ILE A 113 -9.56 -6.71 11.09
C ILE A 113 -9.36 -6.63 9.58
N GLY A 114 -8.62 -7.58 8.98
CA GLY A 114 -8.38 -7.61 7.54
C GLY A 114 -9.68 -7.80 6.74
N TYR A 115 -10.59 -8.66 7.21
CA TYR A 115 -11.87 -8.92 6.56
C TYR A 115 -12.80 -7.70 6.64
N TYR A 116 -12.87 -7.03 7.79
CA TYR A 116 -13.59 -5.77 7.94
C TYR A 116 -13.06 -4.71 6.97
N ALA A 117 -11.74 -4.52 6.90
CA ALA A 117 -11.13 -3.58 5.96
C ALA A 117 -11.51 -3.89 4.50
N ALA A 118 -11.54 -5.17 4.12
CA ALA A 118 -11.95 -5.60 2.79
C ALA A 118 -13.43 -5.31 2.50
N LEU A 119 -14.35 -5.63 3.41
CA LEU A 119 -15.76 -5.32 3.19
C LEU A 119 -16.02 -3.81 3.17
N THR A 120 -15.33 -3.02 4.00
CA THR A 120 -15.40 -1.55 3.97
C THR A 120 -14.91 -0.99 2.64
N LEU A 121 -13.83 -1.55 2.09
CA LEU A 121 -13.33 -1.22 0.75
C LEU A 121 -14.38 -1.49 -0.33
N TYR A 122 -15.02 -2.67 -0.29
CA TYR A 122 -16.07 -3.03 -1.24
C TYR A 122 -17.30 -2.12 -1.10
N LYS A 123 -17.74 -1.81 0.13
CA LYS A 123 -18.82 -0.85 0.41
C LYS A 123 -18.50 0.52 -0.20
N ALA A 124 -17.32 1.07 0.11
CA ALA A 124 -16.90 2.37 -0.41
C ALA A 124 -16.85 2.39 -1.94
N SER A 125 -16.30 1.34 -2.55
CA SER A 125 -16.23 1.23 -3.99
C SER A 125 -17.63 1.16 -4.62
N GLY A 126 -18.51 0.32 -4.06
CA GLY A 126 -19.91 0.22 -4.50
C GLY A 126 -20.62 1.55 -4.41
N HIS A 127 -20.43 2.29 -3.30
CA HIS A 127 -21.04 3.59 -3.08
C HIS A 127 -20.55 4.65 -4.09
N LEU A 128 -19.25 4.67 -4.40
CA LEU A 128 -18.70 5.51 -5.46
C LEU A 128 -19.42 5.24 -6.79
N ILE A 129 -19.59 3.97 -7.16
CA ILE A 129 -20.27 3.61 -8.42
C ILE A 129 -21.74 4.03 -8.38
N THR A 130 -22.50 3.68 -7.34
CA THR A 130 -23.96 3.93 -7.30
C THR A 130 -24.32 5.41 -7.23
N ILE A 131 -23.52 6.25 -6.55
CA ILE A 131 -23.72 7.71 -6.53
C ILE A 131 -23.59 8.33 -7.93
N ASN A 132 -22.72 7.76 -8.78
CA ASN A 132 -22.29 8.39 -10.03
C ASN A 132 -22.85 7.74 -11.30
N MET A 133 -23.16 6.45 -11.29
CA MET A 133 -23.43 5.66 -12.51
C MET A 133 -24.60 6.16 -13.37
N LYS A 134 -25.55 6.89 -12.77
CA LYS A 134 -26.72 7.44 -13.49
C LYS A 134 -26.42 8.73 -14.24
N ASP A 135 -25.17 9.21 -14.19
CA ASP A 135 -24.75 10.49 -14.77
C ASP A 135 -23.49 10.34 -15.64
N ASP A 136 -23.69 10.16 -16.93
CA ASP A 136 -22.61 9.96 -17.91
C ASP A 136 -21.58 11.10 -17.91
N GLN A 137 -22.00 12.34 -17.61
CA GLN A 137 -21.09 13.48 -17.58
C GLN A 137 -20.15 13.41 -16.38
N LEU A 138 -20.68 13.03 -15.20
CA LEU A 138 -19.86 12.81 -14.00
C LEU A 138 -18.99 11.57 -14.12
N VAL A 139 -19.52 10.46 -14.67
CA VAL A 139 -18.72 9.27 -14.97
C VAL A 139 -17.58 9.61 -15.93
N GLY A 140 -17.86 10.38 -16.98
CA GLY A 140 -16.82 10.90 -17.87
C GLY A 140 -15.77 11.70 -17.11
N LYS A 141 -16.20 12.55 -16.17
CA LYS A 141 -15.33 13.37 -15.34
C LYS A 141 -14.45 12.57 -14.40
N LEU A 142 -15.00 11.53 -13.76
CA LEU A 142 -14.25 10.62 -12.88
C LEU A 142 -13.28 9.70 -13.64
N ASN A 143 -13.45 9.58 -14.96
CA ASN A 143 -12.54 8.86 -15.85
C ASN A 143 -11.51 9.77 -16.55
N GLU A 144 -11.52 11.08 -16.31
CA GLU A 144 -10.44 11.96 -16.76
C GLU A 144 -9.15 11.68 -15.99
N SER A 145 -8.01 12.02 -16.60
CA SER A 145 -6.73 12.04 -15.89
C SER A 145 -6.55 13.37 -15.18
N TYR A 146 -6.19 13.34 -13.89
CA TYR A 146 -5.86 14.53 -13.11
C TYR A 146 -4.38 14.54 -12.78
N PHE A 147 -3.60 15.26 -13.59
CA PHE A 147 -2.13 15.26 -13.50
C PHE A 147 -1.62 15.71 -12.13
N ARG A 148 -2.20 16.78 -11.55
CA ARG A 148 -1.79 17.34 -10.26
C ARG A 148 -2.01 16.36 -9.11
N SER A 149 -3.15 15.67 -9.13
CA SER A 149 -3.54 14.69 -8.13
C SER A 149 -3.01 13.27 -8.43
N GLY A 150 -2.30 13.08 -9.55
CA GLY A 150 -1.76 11.79 -9.96
C GLY A 150 -2.81 10.75 -10.33
N ILE A 151 -4.05 11.16 -10.63
CA ILE A 151 -5.16 10.24 -10.90
C ILE A 151 -5.11 9.83 -12.38
N PRO A 152 -4.98 8.54 -12.70
CA PRO A 152 -4.94 8.08 -14.08
C PRO A 152 -6.32 8.15 -14.74
N LYS A 153 -6.30 8.19 -16.08
CA LYS A 153 -7.52 8.04 -16.88
C LYS A 153 -8.20 6.70 -16.58
N ASN A 154 -9.52 6.66 -16.73
CA ASN A 154 -10.36 5.47 -16.55
C ASN A 154 -10.33 4.90 -15.11
N THR A 155 -10.09 5.74 -14.10
CA THR A 155 -10.05 5.29 -12.70
C THR A 155 -11.39 4.73 -12.24
N PHE A 156 -12.49 5.42 -12.53
CA PHE A 156 -13.84 4.95 -12.18
C PHE A 156 -14.19 3.63 -12.88
N GLU A 157 -13.86 3.53 -14.17
CA GLU A 157 -14.07 2.30 -14.97
C GLU A 157 -13.28 1.12 -14.40
N LYS A 158 -12.00 1.31 -14.03
CA LYS A 158 -11.20 0.24 -13.39
C LYS A 158 -11.78 -0.24 -12.06
N ILE A 159 -12.34 0.67 -11.26
CA ILE A 159 -13.01 0.32 -10.00
C ILE A 159 -14.29 -0.47 -10.31
N PHE A 160 -15.06 -0.03 -11.29
CA PHE A 160 -16.26 -0.71 -11.76
C PHE A 160 -15.96 -2.12 -12.27
N ASP A 161 -14.95 -2.30 -13.11
CA ASP A 161 -14.54 -3.60 -13.66
C ASP A 161 -14.12 -4.57 -12.54
N SER A 162 -13.38 -4.06 -11.56
CA SER A 162 -12.97 -4.84 -10.38
C SER A 162 -14.16 -5.28 -9.52
N LEU A 163 -15.17 -4.42 -9.37
CA LEU A 163 -16.38 -4.70 -8.58
C LEU A 163 -17.35 -5.65 -9.27
N THR A 164 -17.39 -5.63 -10.60
CA THR A 164 -18.34 -6.42 -11.39
C THR A 164 -17.73 -7.72 -11.91
N ASN A 165 -16.46 -7.99 -11.58
CA ASN A 165 -15.80 -9.25 -11.90
C ASN A 165 -16.55 -10.43 -11.22
N PRO A 166 -17.07 -11.40 -11.99
CA PRO A 166 -17.87 -12.50 -11.44
C PRO A 166 -17.14 -13.37 -10.41
N GLU A 167 -15.83 -13.60 -10.59
CA GLU A 167 -15.02 -14.40 -9.64
C GLU A 167 -14.92 -13.68 -8.29
N ASN A 168 -14.66 -12.36 -8.30
CA ASN A 168 -14.61 -11.57 -7.08
C ASN A 168 -15.95 -11.54 -6.32
N LEU A 169 -17.07 -11.48 -7.06
CA LEU A 169 -18.41 -11.46 -6.49
C LEU A 169 -18.78 -12.80 -5.85
N GLU A 170 -18.42 -13.92 -6.51
CA GLU A 170 -18.60 -15.26 -5.99
C GLU A 170 -17.74 -15.49 -4.74
N ASP A 171 -16.48 -15.06 -4.78
CA ASP A 171 -15.55 -15.30 -3.67
C ASP A 171 -15.99 -14.56 -2.40
N LEU A 172 -16.52 -13.34 -2.53
CA LEU A 172 -17.08 -12.58 -1.39
C LEU A 172 -18.24 -13.30 -0.72
N ASP A 173 -19.15 -13.88 -1.50
CA ASP A 173 -20.31 -14.61 -0.97
C ASP A 173 -19.87 -15.93 -0.30
N ILE A 174 -18.85 -16.61 -0.84
CA ILE A 174 -18.25 -17.80 -0.21
C ILE A 174 -17.54 -17.43 1.09
N ALA A 175 -16.77 -16.34 1.11
CA ALA A 175 -16.10 -15.85 2.32
C ALA A 175 -17.12 -15.54 3.42
N TRP A 176 -18.22 -14.87 3.08
CA TRP A 176 -19.30 -14.57 4.02
C TRP A 176 -19.97 -15.83 4.56
N GLU A 177 -20.24 -16.82 3.71
CA GLU A 177 -20.83 -18.09 4.11
C GLU A 177 -19.91 -18.87 5.07
N LEU A 178 -18.60 -18.91 4.79
CA LEU A 178 -17.61 -19.54 5.66
C LEU A 178 -17.46 -18.79 6.99
N TYR A 179 -17.40 -17.46 6.95
CA TYR A 179 -17.35 -16.59 8.13
C TYR A 179 -18.56 -16.83 9.05
N THR A 180 -19.76 -16.77 8.49
CA THR A 180 -21.01 -16.92 9.24
C THR A 180 -21.10 -18.28 9.91
N ARG A 181 -20.71 -19.35 9.21
CA ARG A 181 -20.66 -20.71 9.80
C ARG A 181 -19.72 -20.79 10.99
N GLU A 182 -18.53 -20.22 10.86
CA GLU A 182 -17.51 -20.25 11.91
C GLU A 182 -17.92 -19.38 13.12
N LEU A 183 -18.55 -18.22 12.89
CA LEU A 183 -19.06 -17.33 13.94
C LEU A 183 -20.14 -18.00 14.80
N HIS A 184 -21.02 -18.80 14.19
CA HIS A 184 -22.11 -19.52 14.88
C HIS A 184 -21.67 -20.84 15.51
N ARG A 185 -20.42 -21.28 15.29
CA ARG A 185 -19.89 -22.49 15.89
C ARG A 185 -19.42 -22.20 17.31
N SER A 186 -20.19 -22.66 18.31
CA SER A 186 -19.85 -22.46 19.71
C SER A 186 -18.42 -22.92 20.04
N GLY A 187 -17.64 -22.02 20.64
CA GLY A 187 -16.27 -22.27 21.05
C GLY A 187 -15.22 -22.22 19.94
N SER A 188 -15.58 -21.84 18.71
CA SER A 188 -14.58 -21.47 17.70
C SER A 188 -13.83 -20.20 18.11
N PRO A 189 -12.60 -19.97 17.61
CA PRO A 189 -11.89 -18.72 17.86
C PRO A 189 -12.71 -17.48 17.46
N LEU A 190 -13.47 -17.55 16.36
CA LEU A 190 -14.32 -16.44 15.91
C LEU A 190 -15.50 -16.21 16.85
N ASN A 191 -16.16 -17.29 17.29
CA ASN A 191 -17.27 -17.20 18.22
C ASN A 191 -16.85 -16.62 19.58
N GLN A 192 -15.63 -16.90 20.03
CA GLN A 192 -15.09 -16.36 21.28
C GLN A 192 -14.92 -14.84 21.24
N LEU A 193 -14.63 -14.24 20.07
CA LEU A 193 -14.51 -12.80 19.90
C LEU A 193 -15.83 -12.04 20.15
N LEU A 194 -16.99 -12.72 20.17
CA LEU A 194 -18.27 -12.13 20.59
C LEU A 194 -18.28 -11.71 22.08
N SER A 195 -17.30 -12.15 22.86
CA SER A 195 -17.11 -11.74 24.25
C SER A 195 -16.03 -10.65 24.41
N ASP A 196 -15.32 -10.28 23.34
CA ASP A 196 -14.26 -9.29 23.36
C ASP A 196 -14.84 -7.90 23.01
N PRO A 197 -14.86 -6.94 23.96
CA PRO A 197 -15.48 -5.63 23.74
C PRO A 197 -14.82 -4.81 22.63
N LEU A 198 -13.56 -5.11 22.28
CA LEU A 198 -12.86 -4.44 21.18
C LEU A 198 -13.36 -4.93 19.80
N TYR A 199 -13.77 -6.20 19.69
CA TYR A 199 -14.14 -6.83 18.41
C TYR A 199 -15.64 -6.88 18.17
N VAL A 200 -16.46 -6.87 19.23
CA VAL A 200 -17.93 -6.87 19.10
C VAL A 200 -18.45 -5.77 18.16
N PRO A 201 -17.96 -4.51 18.21
CA PRO A 201 -18.40 -3.48 17.27
C PRO A 201 -18.13 -3.86 15.81
N LEU A 202 -16.93 -4.34 15.50
CA LEU A 202 -16.56 -4.77 14.15
C LEU A 202 -17.42 -5.94 13.67
N ILE A 203 -17.62 -6.95 14.53
CA ILE A 203 -18.38 -8.15 14.20
C ILE A 203 -19.85 -7.80 13.89
N ASN A 204 -20.44 -6.91 14.67
CA ASN A 204 -21.82 -6.48 14.45
C ASN A 204 -21.96 -5.71 13.12
N GLU A 205 -20.99 -4.87 12.79
CA GLU A 205 -21.05 -4.06 11.58
C GLU A 205 -20.76 -4.86 10.30
N LEU A 206 -20.00 -5.97 10.38
CA LEU A 206 -19.75 -6.86 9.23
C LEU A 206 -21.04 -7.33 8.55
N GLU A 207 -22.13 -7.57 9.29
CA GLU A 207 -23.45 -7.91 8.73
C GLU A 207 -24.07 -6.74 7.95
N GLU A 208 -23.92 -5.52 8.46
CA GLU A 208 -24.36 -4.31 7.76
C GLU A 208 -23.54 -4.11 6.48
N LEU A 209 -22.21 -4.24 6.55
CA LEU A 209 -21.31 -4.14 5.40
C LEU A 209 -21.68 -5.15 4.31
N GLN A 210 -21.96 -6.41 4.68
CA GLN A 210 -22.39 -7.43 3.73
C GLN A 210 -23.74 -7.10 3.10
N THR A 211 -24.71 -6.65 3.89
CA THR A 211 -26.03 -6.25 3.39
C THR A 211 -25.90 -5.10 2.38
N PHE A 212 -25.05 -4.12 2.70
CA PHE A 212 -24.72 -3.02 1.80
C PHE A 212 -24.07 -3.51 0.50
N HIS A 213 -23.11 -4.43 0.59
CA HIS A 213 -22.45 -5.03 -0.57
C HIS A 213 -23.44 -5.70 -1.52
N VAL A 214 -24.27 -6.61 -1.01
CA VAL A 214 -25.26 -7.36 -1.81
C VAL A 214 -26.21 -6.39 -2.53
N LYS A 215 -26.70 -5.37 -1.81
CA LYS A 215 -27.59 -4.35 -2.38
C LYS A 215 -26.91 -3.53 -3.49
N HIS A 216 -25.70 -3.03 -3.25
CA HIS A 216 -24.97 -2.23 -4.24
C HIS A 216 -24.62 -3.05 -5.47
N ARG A 217 -24.15 -4.29 -5.28
CA ARG A 217 -23.90 -5.23 -6.37
C ARG A 217 -25.13 -5.42 -7.24
N GLU A 218 -26.29 -5.71 -6.64
CA GLU A 218 -27.53 -5.87 -7.40
C GLU A 218 -27.92 -4.59 -8.14
N GLU A 219 -27.80 -3.42 -7.52
CA GLU A 219 -28.11 -2.14 -8.17
C GLU A 219 -27.19 -1.90 -9.38
N ILE A 220 -25.88 -2.12 -9.24
CA ILE A 220 -24.87 -1.93 -10.28
C ILE A 220 -25.11 -2.92 -11.44
N LEU A 221 -25.21 -4.22 -11.14
CA LEU A 221 -25.38 -5.25 -12.17
C LEU A 221 -26.70 -5.07 -12.95
N ASN A 222 -27.77 -4.64 -12.28
CA ASN A 222 -29.03 -4.33 -12.96
C ASN A 222 -28.92 -3.06 -13.81
N HIS A 223 -28.28 -2.00 -13.30
CA HIS A 223 -28.12 -0.74 -14.03
C HIS A 223 -27.37 -0.93 -15.35
N PHE A 224 -26.26 -1.68 -15.31
CA PHE A 224 -25.43 -1.95 -16.49
C PHE A 224 -25.86 -3.20 -17.28
N VAL A 225 -26.99 -3.84 -16.92
CA VAL A 225 -27.54 -5.05 -17.58
C VAL A 225 -26.50 -6.20 -17.62
N LEU A 226 -25.72 -6.31 -16.55
CA LEU A 226 -24.70 -7.36 -16.38
C LEU A 226 -25.25 -8.60 -15.66
N LEU A 227 -26.45 -8.55 -15.08
CA LEU A 227 -27.06 -9.68 -14.38
C LEU A 227 -27.54 -10.77 -15.38
N THR A 228 -26.60 -11.55 -15.92
CA THR A 228 -26.91 -12.65 -16.84
C THR A 228 -27.41 -13.90 -16.08
N PRO A 229 -28.06 -14.87 -16.75
CA PRO A 229 -28.38 -16.15 -16.14
C PRO A 229 -27.16 -16.87 -15.56
N GLU A 230 -25.99 -16.74 -16.18
CA GLU A 230 -24.72 -17.30 -15.69
C GLU A 230 -24.31 -16.66 -14.37
N ILE A 231 -24.29 -15.32 -14.28
CA ILE A 231 -23.96 -14.61 -13.03
C ILE A 231 -25.02 -14.88 -11.96
N THR A 232 -26.29 -14.93 -12.34
CA THR A 232 -27.40 -15.25 -11.42
C THR A 232 -27.25 -16.65 -10.82
N ASN A 233 -26.87 -17.64 -11.64
CA ASN A 233 -26.61 -18.99 -11.16
C ASN A 233 -25.33 -19.06 -10.31
N LEU A 234 -24.28 -18.32 -10.68
CA LEU A 234 -23.02 -18.25 -9.95
C LEU A 234 -23.25 -17.74 -8.51
N LEU A 235 -24.00 -16.65 -8.38
CA LEU A 235 -24.30 -16.01 -7.09
C LEU A 235 -25.50 -16.63 -6.36
N ARG A 236 -26.02 -17.76 -6.85
CA ARG A 236 -27.17 -18.42 -6.23
C ARG A 236 -26.77 -18.98 -4.86
N HIS A 237 -27.54 -18.62 -3.84
CA HIS A 237 -27.27 -19.03 -2.46
C HIS A 237 -27.02 -20.55 -2.30
N SER A 238 -27.79 -21.41 -2.97
CA SER A 238 -27.58 -22.86 -2.87
C SER A 238 -26.27 -23.34 -3.50
N ASP A 239 -25.75 -22.63 -4.50
CA ASP A 239 -24.46 -22.96 -5.11
C ASP A 239 -23.30 -22.45 -4.24
N ILE A 240 -23.40 -21.25 -3.66
CA ILE A 240 -22.45 -20.73 -2.66
C ILE A 240 -22.34 -21.69 -1.47
N GLN A 241 -23.47 -22.12 -0.89
CA GLN A 241 -23.47 -23.09 0.22
C GLN A 241 -22.81 -24.42 -0.15
N LYS A 242 -23.05 -24.91 -1.38
CA LYS A 242 -22.44 -26.14 -1.88
C LYS A 242 -20.92 -25.99 -2.01
N GLN A 243 -20.45 -24.84 -2.46
CA GLN A 243 -19.02 -24.54 -2.57
C GLN A 243 -18.35 -24.41 -1.20
N ALA A 244 -18.95 -23.66 -0.27
CA ALA A 244 -18.47 -23.57 1.10
C ALA A 244 -18.37 -24.95 1.75
N LYS A 245 -19.41 -25.80 1.60
CA LYS A 245 -19.38 -27.18 2.10
C LYS A 245 -18.24 -28.00 1.49
N TYR A 246 -18.04 -27.90 0.19
CA TYR A 246 -16.93 -28.59 -0.49
C TYR A 246 -15.57 -28.15 0.07
N LEU A 247 -15.35 -26.84 0.27
CA LEU A 247 -14.11 -26.30 0.84
C LEU A 247 -13.87 -26.80 2.26
N ILE A 248 -14.92 -26.87 3.09
CA ILE A 248 -14.88 -27.42 4.45
C ILE A 248 -14.44 -28.89 4.44
N GLU A 249 -15.01 -29.70 3.55
CA GLU A 249 -14.66 -31.11 3.41
C GLU A 249 -13.21 -31.32 2.93
N GLN A 250 -12.72 -30.48 2.01
CA GLN A 250 -11.34 -30.58 1.50
C GLN A 250 -10.29 -30.08 2.49
N SER A 251 -10.60 -29.05 3.27
CA SER A 251 -9.64 -28.42 4.19
C SER A 251 -9.58 -29.12 5.55
N GLY A 252 -10.44 -30.11 5.80
CA GLY A 252 -10.47 -30.86 7.06
C GLY A 252 -11.21 -30.17 8.20
N GLY A 253 -11.84 -29.02 7.97
CA GLY A 253 -12.59 -28.27 8.98
C GLY A 253 -13.09 -26.90 8.49
N GLN A 254 -14.05 -26.33 9.23
CA GLN A 254 -14.62 -25.01 8.93
C GLN A 254 -13.59 -23.89 9.08
N TYR A 255 -12.92 -23.85 10.23
CA TYR A 255 -11.80 -22.95 10.48
C TYR A 255 -10.72 -23.01 9.39
N GLU A 256 -10.30 -24.21 9.00
CA GLU A 256 -9.26 -24.38 7.98
C GLU A 256 -9.73 -24.00 6.58
N ALA A 257 -11.00 -24.20 6.27
CA ALA A 257 -11.57 -23.74 5.00
C ALA A 257 -11.67 -22.22 4.93
N LEU A 258 -12.12 -21.56 6.00
CA LEU A 258 -12.10 -20.10 6.11
C LEU A 258 -10.67 -19.59 5.94
N LYS A 259 -9.71 -20.21 6.66
CA LYS A 259 -8.28 -19.89 6.60
C LYS A 259 -7.69 -20.01 5.19
N ALA A 260 -7.90 -21.15 4.54
CA ALA A 260 -7.35 -21.42 3.21
C ALA A 260 -8.00 -20.55 2.13
N PHE A 261 -9.32 -20.37 2.19
CA PHE A 261 -10.07 -19.64 1.18
C PHE A 261 -9.70 -18.16 1.13
N LEU A 262 -9.55 -17.53 2.31
CA LEU A 262 -9.23 -16.12 2.39
C LEU A 262 -7.77 -15.81 2.05
N LEU A 263 -6.84 -16.72 2.35
CA LEU A 263 -5.47 -16.61 1.87
C LEU A 263 -5.43 -16.51 0.34
N THR A 264 -6.21 -17.36 -0.35
CA THR A 264 -6.33 -17.31 -1.81
C THR A 264 -7.07 -16.07 -2.30
N TRP A 265 -8.16 -15.69 -1.64
CA TRP A 265 -8.95 -14.52 -2.02
C TRP A 265 -8.14 -13.22 -1.88
N VAL A 266 -7.60 -12.93 -0.70
CA VAL A 266 -6.79 -11.72 -0.44
C VAL A 266 -5.50 -11.71 -1.29
N GLY A 267 -4.92 -12.87 -1.57
CA GLY A 267 -3.76 -13.00 -2.45
C GLY A 267 -4.04 -12.67 -3.93
N ASP A 268 -5.27 -12.86 -4.38
CA ASP A 268 -5.69 -12.65 -5.77
C ASP A 268 -6.29 -11.24 -6.01
N ILE A 269 -6.68 -10.49 -4.97
CA ILE A 269 -7.15 -9.12 -5.16
C ILE A 269 -5.96 -8.18 -5.43
N LYS A 270 -5.68 -7.94 -6.71
CA LYS A 270 -4.74 -6.92 -7.16
C LYS A 270 -5.39 -5.55 -7.12
N SER A 271 -4.65 -4.53 -6.65
CA SER A 271 -5.05 -3.13 -6.85
C SER A 271 -5.13 -2.85 -8.37
N PRO A 272 -6.29 -2.49 -8.93
CA PRO A 272 -6.49 -2.40 -10.39
C PRO A 272 -5.86 -1.15 -11.03
N VAL A 273 -5.11 -0.35 -10.27
CA VAL A 273 -4.70 1.00 -10.68
C VAL A 273 -3.20 1.14 -10.97
N THR A 274 -2.35 0.14 -10.71
CA THR A 274 -0.87 0.32 -10.77
C THR A 274 -0.08 -0.91 -11.25
N ASP A 275 0.65 -0.77 -12.35
CA ASP A 275 1.71 -1.72 -12.77
C ASP A 275 3.09 -1.15 -12.38
N ASN A 276 3.95 -1.93 -11.72
CA ASN A 276 5.34 -1.56 -11.45
C ASN A 276 6.21 -1.67 -12.72
N LEU A 277 7.36 -0.96 -12.76
CA LEU A 277 8.34 -1.19 -13.84
C LEU A 277 8.96 -2.57 -13.69
N TYR A 278 9.08 -3.27 -14.82
CA TYR A 278 9.82 -4.51 -14.93
C TYR A 278 11.28 -4.22 -15.31
N PHE A 279 12.20 -4.79 -14.52
CA PHE A 279 13.65 -4.75 -14.75
C PHE A 279 14.18 -6.14 -15.08
N THR A 280 14.90 -6.25 -16.19
CA THR A 280 15.67 -7.45 -16.53
C THR A 280 16.88 -7.59 -15.62
N HIS A 281 17.43 -8.80 -15.50
CA HIS A 281 18.68 -9.04 -14.76
C HIS A 281 19.84 -8.15 -15.21
N MET A 282 19.94 -7.84 -16.52
CA MET A 282 20.98 -6.94 -17.03
C MET A 282 20.78 -5.50 -16.55
N GLU A 283 19.55 -4.98 -16.61
CA GLU A 283 19.21 -3.62 -16.12
C GLU A 283 19.44 -3.50 -14.61
N LYS A 284 19.09 -4.52 -13.81
CA LYS A 284 19.39 -4.55 -12.37
C LYS A 284 20.90 -4.50 -12.10
N ASN A 285 21.68 -5.32 -12.81
CA ASN A 285 23.13 -5.34 -12.66
C ASN A 285 23.77 -4.01 -13.06
N GLU A 286 23.30 -3.38 -14.14
CA GLU A 286 23.75 -2.05 -14.57
C GLU A 286 23.49 -1.00 -13.49
N ILE A 287 22.29 -1.00 -12.88
CA ILE A 287 21.95 -0.12 -11.77
C ILE A 287 22.89 -0.34 -10.58
N LYS A 288 23.08 -1.60 -10.15
CA LYS A 288 23.93 -1.94 -9.00
C LYS A 288 25.39 -1.54 -9.22
N GLN A 289 25.91 -1.65 -10.45
CA GLN A 289 27.28 -1.23 -10.77
C GLN A 289 27.51 0.29 -10.70
N MET A 290 26.45 1.09 -10.85
CA MET A 290 26.55 2.55 -10.74
C MET A 290 26.53 3.04 -9.29
N LEU A 291 25.94 2.27 -8.37
CA LEU A 291 25.73 2.64 -6.98
C LEU A 291 27.03 2.63 -6.16
N ARG A 292 27.11 3.55 -5.20
CA ARG A 292 28.19 3.64 -4.22
C ARG A 292 27.61 3.92 -2.83
N PRO A 293 28.21 3.41 -1.74
CA PRO A 293 27.75 3.70 -0.39
C PRO A 293 27.61 5.21 -0.16
N GLY A 294 26.46 5.61 0.38
CA GLY A 294 26.09 7.02 0.57
C GLY A 294 25.31 7.64 -0.59
N ASP A 295 25.10 6.93 -1.69
CA ASP A 295 24.12 7.36 -2.69
C ASP A 295 22.72 7.39 -2.10
N ILE A 296 21.99 8.46 -2.41
CA ILE A 296 20.59 8.68 -2.03
C ILE A 296 19.72 8.24 -3.20
N ILE A 297 18.85 7.27 -2.96
CA ILE A 297 17.89 6.76 -3.94
C ILE A 297 16.52 7.31 -3.56
N LEU A 298 15.89 8.01 -4.50
CA LEU A 298 14.52 8.51 -4.31
C LEU A 298 13.60 7.80 -5.28
N THR A 299 12.52 7.22 -4.78
CA THR A 299 11.60 6.43 -5.59
C THR A 299 10.18 6.99 -5.55
N TYR A 300 9.44 6.62 -6.59
CA TYR A 300 8.00 6.67 -6.64
C TYR A 300 7.53 5.26 -6.98
N SER A 301 6.66 4.73 -6.14
CA SER A 301 6.02 3.42 -6.30
C SER A 301 4.54 3.70 -6.37
N ALA A 302 3.91 3.43 -7.50
CA ALA A 302 2.47 3.58 -7.64
C ALA A 302 1.80 2.49 -6.79
N GLY A 303 0.73 2.83 -6.07
CA GLY A 303 -0.09 1.83 -5.36
C GLY A 303 0.26 1.64 -3.88
N TYR A 304 1.01 2.57 -3.29
CA TYR A 304 1.26 2.70 -1.84
C TYR A 304 0.61 3.99 -1.29
N MET A 305 0.09 4.00 -0.05
CA MET A 305 -0.70 5.11 0.55
C MET A 305 0.06 6.43 0.68
N SER A 306 1.38 6.41 0.83
CA SER A 306 2.19 7.65 0.96
C SER A 306 2.07 8.56 -0.28
N ASN A 307 1.58 8.02 -1.40
CA ASN A 307 1.37 8.75 -2.65
C ASN A 307 0.35 9.89 -2.57
N ILE A 308 -0.48 9.92 -1.55
CA ILE A 308 -1.66 10.78 -1.61
C ILE A 308 -1.71 11.74 -0.41
N PHE A 309 -0.84 11.55 0.59
CA PHE A 309 -0.59 12.53 1.66
C PHE A 309 0.63 13.44 1.40
N LEU A 310 1.51 13.09 0.46
CA LEU A 310 2.65 13.90 0.03
C LEU A 310 2.63 14.04 -1.51
N PRO A 311 2.09 15.15 -2.08
CA PRO A 311 2.23 15.41 -3.51
C PRO A 311 3.71 15.55 -3.84
N GLY A 312 4.16 14.87 -4.91
CA GLY A 312 5.57 14.88 -5.29
C GLY A 312 5.89 13.91 -6.42
N THR A 313 6.95 14.20 -7.16
CA THR A 313 7.52 13.37 -8.22
C THR A 313 8.14 12.10 -7.65
N PHE A 314 8.83 12.24 -6.52
CA PHE A 314 9.39 11.19 -5.70
C PHE A 314 8.84 11.33 -4.28
N LYS A 315 8.71 10.21 -3.57
CA LYS A 315 8.00 10.19 -2.27
C LYS A 315 8.65 9.32 -1.21
N HIS A 316 9.54 8.42 -1.61
CA HIS A 316 10.29 7.59 -0.70
C HIS A 316 11.79 7.85 -0.83
N GLY A 317 12.48 7.83 0.31
CA GLY A 317 13.92 8.06 0.41
C GLY A 317 14.62 6.82 0.96
N ILE A 318 15.68 6.41 0.28
CA ILE A 318 16.45 5.20 0.58
C ILE A 318 17.94 5.58 0.53
N ILE A 319 18.75 5.00 1.41
CA ILE A 319 20.20 5.16 1.37
C ILE A 319 20.80 3.84 0.88
N TYR A 320 21.60 3.89 -0.18
CA TYR A 320 22.43 2.76 -0.57
C TYR A 320 23.64 2.67 0.35
N VAL A 321 23.78 1.53 1.01
CA VAL A 321 24.80 1.33 2.04
C VAL A 321 25.89 0.35 1.60
N GLY A 322 25.74 -0.29 0.44
CA GLY A 322 26.73 -1.18 -0.18
C GLY A 322 26.44 -2.66 0.04
N ASP A 323 26.93 -3.52 -0.86
CA ASP A 323 26.80 -4.98 -0.70
C ASP A 323 27.57 -5.50 0.52
N ARG A 324 26.81 -6.03 1.49
CA ARG A 324 27.31 -6.55 2.77
C ARG A 324 28.03 -7.88 2.65
N GLN A 325 27.87 -8.63 1.56
CA GLN A 325 28.59 -9.90 1.36
C GLN A 325 30.11 -9.70 1.26
N SER A 326 30.53 -8.49 0.88
CA SER A 326 31.95 -8.14 0.68
C SER A 326 32.63 -7.50 1.90
N TRP A 327 31.89 -7.26 2.99
CA TRP A 327 32.38 -6.52 4.15
C TRP A 327 33.27 -7.37 5.06
N ASN A 328 34.39 -6.78 5.50
CA ASN A 328 35.28 -7.39 6.48
C ASN A 328 35.01 -6.84 7.89
N GLU A 329 35.67 -7.41 8.92
CA GLU A 329 35.48 -6.98 10.32
C GLU A 329 35.86 -5.51 10.58
N GLN A 330 36.76 -4.92 9.78
CA GLN A 330 37.09 -3.50 9.89
C GLN A 330 35.94 -2.60 9.39
N ASP A 331 35.26 -3.01 8.32
CA ASP A 331 34.07 -2.31 7.81
C ASP A 331 32.96 -2.32 8.87
N TRP A 332 32.72 -3.49 9.48
CA TRP A 332 31.75 -3.66 10.57
C TRP A 332 32.11 -2.85 11.82
N ALA A 333 33.37 -2.88 12.24
CA ALA A 333 33.84 -2.13 13.40
C ALA A 333 33.67 -0.62 13.22
N SER A 334 33.73 -0.13 11.98
CA SER A 334 33.62 1.30 11.68
C SER A 334 32.22 1.88 11.87
N LEU A 335 31.18 1.05 11.95
CA LEU A 335 29.81 1.50 12.16
C LEU A 335 29.43 1.69 13.64
N TYR A 336 30.23 1.16 14.58
CA TYR A 336 29.97 1.23 16.03
C TYR A 336 28.56 0.73 16.44
N LEU A 337 28.09 -0.37 15.86
CA LEU A 337 26.75 -0.92 16.14
C LEU A 337 26.74 -1.85 17.36
N SER A 338 25.59 -1.87 18.06
CA SER A 338 25.30 -2.91 19.04
C SER A 338 25.09 -4.27 18.34
N ALA A 339 25.26 -5.37 19.09
CA ALA A 339 25.01 -6.72 18.57
C ALA A 339 23.56 -6.89 18.07
N GLU A 340 22.61 -6.27 18.77
CA GLU A 340 21.19 -6.25 18.39
C GLU A 340 20.99 -5.58 17.03
N LYS A 341 21.52 -4.35 16.82
CA LYS A 341 21.39 -3.66 15.53
C LYS A 341 22.13 -4.37 14.40
N ARG A 342 23.26 -5.01 14.70
CA ARG A 342 23.99 -5.85 13.73
C ARG A 342 23.16 -7.07 13.30
N SER A 343 22.32 -7.63 14.19
CA SER A 343 21.47 -8.78 13.88
C SER A 343 20.29 -8.46 12.95
N LEU A 344 19.94 -7.17 12.81
CA LEU A 344 18.89 -6.68 11.90
C LEU A 344 19.35 -6.59 10.43
N ILE A 345 20.61 -6.89 10.14
CA ILE A 345 21.20 -6.79 8.80
C ILE A 345 21.41 -8.20 8.25
N HIS A 346 20.74 -8.51 7.15
CA HIS A 346 20.78 -9.84 6.54
C HIS A 346 21.81 -9.95 5.41
N PRO A 347 22.34 -11.15 5.14
CA PRO A 347 23.20 -11.37 3.99
C PRO A 347 22.47 -11.05 2.67
N GLY A 348 22.99 -10.07 1.91
CA GLY A 348 22.39 -9.61 0.66
C GLY A 348 21.64 -8.28 0.76
N ASP A 349 21.49 -7.73 1.96
CA ASP A 349 21.04 -6.36 2.15
C ASP A 349 22.11 -5.38 1.68
N ASP A 350 21.67 -4.32 1.01
CA ASP A 350 22.53 -3.26 0.49
C ASP A 350 21.89 -1.87 0.52
N ILE A 351 20.66 -1.75 1.07
CA ILE A 351 19.95 -0.50 1.29
C ILE A 351 19.40 -0.40 2.72
N ILE A 352 19.21 0.82 3.22
CA ILE A 352 18.46 1.12 4.44
C ILE A 352 17.33 2.10 4.10
N GLU A 353 16.14 1.81 4.62
CA GLU A 353 14.92 2.59 4.41
C GLU A 353 14.07 2.66 5.69
N SER A 354 13.24 3.71 5.83
CA SER A 354 12.19 3.76 6.85
C SER A 354 10.83 3.53 6.18
N VAL A 355 10.15 2.46 6.56
CA VAL A 355 8.83 2.04 6.04
C VAL A 355 7.87 1.81 7.21
N SER A 356 6.62 1.40 6.97
CA SER A 356 5.61 1.18 8.03
C SER A 356 6.09 0.28 9.19
N GLU A 357 6.99 -0.64 8.90
CA GLU A 357 7.63 -1.58 9.81
C GLU A 357 8.76 -0.93 10.65
N GLY A 358 9.09 0.33 10.39
CA GLY A 358 10.21 1.06 10.99
C GLY A 358 11.43 1.15 10.06
N VAL A 359 12.59 1.40 10.66
CA VAL A 359 13.86 1.51 9.94
C VAL A 359 14.48 0.13 9.75
N ILE A 360 14.52 -0.33 8.51
CA ILE A 360 14.93 -1.69 8.15
C ILE A 360 16.13 -1.70 7.20
N SER A 361 16.83 -2.82 7.19
CA SER A 361 17.83 -3.19 6.19
C SER A 361 17.14 -4.05 5.13
N ASN A 362 17.43 -3.80 3.85
CA ASN A 362 16.76 -4.48 2.73
C ASN A 362 17.68 -4.59 1.51
N SER A 363 17.18 -5.18 0.42
CA SER A 363 17.92 -5.39 -0.83
C SER A 363 17.39 -4.55 -1.99
N MET A 364 18.31 -4.00 -2.78
CA MET A 364 18.05 -3.31 -4.04
C MET A 364 17.37 -4.22 -5.06
N ASP A 365 17.66 -5.53 -5.05
CA ASP A 365 17.00 -6.47 -5.95
C ASP A 365 15.49 -6.58 -5.61
N HIS A 366 15.16 -6.67 -4.33
CA HIS A 366 13.77 -6.67 -3.85
C HIS A 366 13.06 -5.33 -4.16
N LEU A 367 13.74 -4.20 -4.00
CA LEU A 367 13.20 -2.89 -4.37
C LEU A 367 12.83 -2.84 -5.86
N LEU A 368 13.74 -3.25 -6.74
CA LEU A 368 13.56 -3.22 -8.19
C LEU A 368 12.48 -4.20 -8.68
N ASP A 369 12.27 -5.33 -7.99
CA ASP A 369 11.23 -6.29 -8.35
C ASP A 369 9.81 -5.85 -8.01
N HIS A 370 9.65 -5.04 -6.96
CA HIS A 370 8.33 -4.88 -6.32
C HIS A 370 7.88 -3.45 -6.08
N LYS A 371 8.77 -2.45 -6.21
CA LYS A 371 8.52 -1.12 -5.63
C LYS A 371 8.97 0.05 -6.49
N VAL A 372 9.19 -0.08 -7.80
CA VAL A 372 9.68 1.07 -8.61
C VAL A 372 8.80 1.37 -9.81
N ASN A 373 8.27 2.58 -9.86
CA ASN A 373 7.64 3.20 -11.04
C ASN A 373 8.47 4.36 -11.60
N ARG A 374 9.16 5.08 -10.72
CA ARG A 374 10.22 6.04 -11.07
C ARG A 374 11.30 5.99 -9.98
N MET A 375 12.53 6.24 -10.37
CA MET A 375 13.65 6.28 -9.43
C MET A 375 14.70 7.30 -9.90
N VAL A 376 15.31 8.02 -8.96
CA VAL A 376 16.49 8.85 -9.22
C VAL A 376 17.58 8.49 -8.21
N ILE A 377 18.82 8.47 -8.70
CA ILE A 377 20.02 8.21 -7.89
C ILE A 377 20.82 9.51 -7.80
N LEU A 378 21.01 10.00 -6.58
CA LEU A 378 21.74 11.21 -6.25
C LEU A 378 23.00 10.86 -5.46
N ARG A 379 24.13 11.45 -5.84
CA ARG A 379 25.42 11.24 -5.16
C ARG A 379 25.88 12.51 -4.45
N PRO A 380 25.94 12.53 -3.11
CA PRO A 380 26.52 13.63 -2.36
C PRO A 380 28.00 13.87 -2.69
N LYS A 381 28.40 15.14 -2.87
CA LYS A 381 29.81 15.55 -3.05
C LYS A 381 30.52 15.65 -1.71
N LEU A 382 30.67 14.51 -1.06
CA LEU A 382 31.31 14.38 0.25
C LEU A 382 32.60 13.57 0.13
N ASN A 383 33.55 13.83 1.02
CA ASN A 383 34.77 13.04 1.09
C ASN A 383 34.50 11.68 1.77
N PRO A 384 35.40 10.67 1.63
CA PRO A 384 35.16 9.34 2.17
C PRO A 384 34.92 9.28 3.69
N ALA A 385 35.58 10.14 4.48
CA ALA A 385 35.40 10.18 5.93
C ALA A 385 34.02 10.72 6.32
N GLN A 386 33.51 11.69 5.56
CA GLN A 386 32.14 12.19 5.72
C GLN A 386 31.12 11.11 5.38
N ILE A 387 31.27 10.42 4.24
CA ILE A 387 30.39 9.29 3.88
C ILE A 387 30.39 8.21 4.96
N GLN A 388 31.57 7.83 5.49
CA GLN A 388 31.65 6.85 6.57
C GLN A 388 30.88 7.30 7.82
N LYS A 389 30.99 8.58 8.19
CA LYS A 389 30.21 9.14 9.30
C LYS A 389 28.71 9.07 9.03
N ALA A 390 28.26 9.44 7.83
CA ALA A 390 26.85 9.31 7.44
C ALA A 390 26.38 7.86 7.54
N MET A 391 27.18 6.89 7.10
CA MET A 391 26.84 5.47 7.23
C MET A 391 26.66 5.06 8.69
N GLY A 392 27.55 5.48 9.60
CA GLY A 392 27.37 5.23 11.04
C GLY A 392 26.04 5.78 11.58
N VAL A 393 25.66 6.99 11.16
CA VAL A 393 24.37 7.60 11.55
C VAL A 393 23.18 6.80 11.00
N VAL A 394 23.17 6.47 9.71
CA VAL A 394 22.07 5.71 9.08
C VAL A 394 21.85 4.37 9.79
N HIS A 395 22.91 3.61 10.05
CA HIS A 395 22.78 2.31 10.72
C HIS A 395 22.38 2.44 12.19
N SER A 396 22.71 3.56 12.85
CA SER A 396 22.27 3.81 14.22
C SER A 396 20.76 3.94 14.35
N TYR A 397 20.00 4.10 13.27
CA TYR A 397 18.54 4.14 13.28
C TYR A 397 17.85 2.79 13.08
N LEU A 398 18.58 1.73 12.69
CA LEU A 398 17.99 0.40 12.47
C LEU A 398 17.20 -0.08 13.70
N GLY A 399 15.97 -0.54 13.46
CA GLY A 399 15.03 -1.01 14.48
C GLY A 399 14.19 0.08 15.15
N ASN A 400 14.39 1.36 14.85
CA ASN A 400 13.51 2.43 15.32
C ASN A 400 12.14 2.36 14.62
N GLY A 401 11.07 2.79 15.31
CA GLY A 401 9.71 2.81 14.75
C GLY A 401 9.48 3.91 13.70
N TYR A 402 8.39 3.79 12.93
CA TYR A 402 8.02 4.74 11.89
C TYR A 402 7.26 5.96 12.46
N ASP A 403 7.57 7.17 11.99
CA ASP A 403 6.88 8.38 12.42
C ASP A 403 5.66 8.69 11.55
N PHE A 404 4.47 8.39 12.06
CA PHE A 404 3.20 8.72 11.40
C PHE A 404 2.76 10.18 11.60
N SER A 405 3.41 10.94 12.48
CA SER A 405 3.10 12.35 12.77
C SER A 405 3.87 13.35 11.90
N PHE A 406 4.92 12.88 11.21
CA PHE A 406 5.81 13.66 10.34
C PHE A 406 6.40 14.90 11.04
N ASP A 407 6.73 14.79 12.32
CA ASP A 407 7.31 15.87 13.13
C ASP A 407 8.80 15.63 13.39
N PHE A 408 9.66 16.35 12.66
CA PHE A 408 11.11 16.21 12.76
C PHE A 408 11.69 16.70 14.11
N ASN A 409 10.87 17.25 15.00
CA ASN A 409 11.26 17.65 16.36
C ASN A 409 11.29 16.47 17.35
N ASP A 410 10.55 15.39 17.08
CA ASP A 410 10.66 14.12 17.82
C ASP A 410 11.67 13.22 17.11
N ALA A 411 12.49 12.50 17.88
CA ALA A 411 13.52 11.58 17.36
C ALA A 411 13.26 10.12 17.74
N ALA A 412 12.15 9.82 18.41
CA ALA A 412 11.79 8.46 18.84
C ALA A 412 11.35 7.56 17.67
N THR A 413 10.74 8.14 16.64
CA THR A 413 10.25 7.51 15.41
C THR A 413 10.81 8.26 14.19
N GLN A 414 10.94 7.63 13.01
CA GLN A 414 11.62 8.25 11.87
C GLN A 414 10.85 8.14 10.54
N VAL A 415 10.84 9.22 9.74
CA VAL A 415 10.39 9.20 8.32
C VAL A 415 11.56 8.91 7.38
N CYS A 416 11.29 8.36 6.19
CA CYS A 416 12.31 7.97 5.21
C CYS A 416 13.30 9.10 4.81
N THR A 417 12.82 10.33 4.63
CA THR A 417 13.64 11.50 4.31
C THR A 417 14.32 12.13 5.53
N GLU A 418 13.85 11.83 6.73
CA GLU A 418 14.43 12.29 7.99
C GLU A 418 15.79 11.63 8.23
N ILE A 419 15.91 10.33 7.94
CA ILE A 419 17.19 9.62 8.02
C ILE A 419 18.22 10.27 7.10
N ILE A 420 17.82 10.64 5.88
CA ILE A 420 18.68 11.36 4.94
C ILE A 420 19.09 12.71 5.53
N TYR A 421 18.13 13.49 6.04
CA TYR A 421 18.40 14.77 6.68
C TYR A 421 19.41 14.63 7.83
N ARG A 422 19.17 13.71 8.78
CA ARG A 422 20.01 13.51 9.96
C ARG A 422 21.41 13.00 9.62
N ALA A 423 21.54 12.17 8.58
CA ALA A 423 22.82 11.63 8.16
C ALA A 423 23.68 12.65 7.38
N PHE A 424 23.07 13.54 6.61
CA PHE A 424 23.77 14.33 5.60
C PHE A 424 23.69 15.85 5.79
N ASN A 425 22.68 16.39 6.49
CA ASN A 425 22.58 17.83 6.70
C ASN A 425 23.74 18.37 7.54
N GLY A 426 24.35 19.48 7.10
CA GLY A 426 25.53 20.06 7.74
C GLY A 426 26.80 19.22 7.55
N MET A 427 26.76 18.18 6.72
CA MET A 427 27.93 17.37 6.41
C MET A 427 28.71 18.01 5.28
N GLY A 428 29.91 18.52 5.58
CA GLY A 428 30.69 19.27 4.61
C GLY A 428 29.97 20.56 4.24
N ASN A 429 29.60 20.70 2.96
CA ASN A 429 28.82 21.84 2.47
C ASN A 429 27.36 21.49 2.18
N LEU A 430 26.92 20.24 2.44
CA LEU A 430 25.58 19.79 2.10
C LEU A 430 24.56 20.29 3.13
N GLU A 431 23.61 21.09 2.66
CA GLU A 431 22.57 21.69 3.50
C GLU A 431 21.20 21.49 2.86
N PHE A 432 20.24 21.02 3.66
CA PHE A 432 18.84 20.85 3.27
C PHE A 432 17.99 21.92 3.94
N GLN A 433 17.22 22.64 3.14
CA GLN A 433 16.25 23.59 3.67
C GLN A 433 14.93 22.86 3.99
N LEU A 434 14.60 22.79 5.29
CA LEU A 434 13.31 22.27 5.72
C LEU A 434 12.18 23.23 5.33
N THR A 435 11.03 22.68 4.95
CA THR A 435 9.83 23.43 4.57
C THR A 435 8.68 23.09 5.50
N LYS A 436 7.93 24.11 5.92
CA LYS A 436 6.77 23.92 6.79
C LYS A 436 5.59 23.33 6.00
N ARG A 437 5.10 22.15 6.40
CA ARG A 437 3.93 21.47 5.82
C ARG A 437 3.03 20.97 6.93
N VAL A 438 1.72 21.23 6.83
CA VAL A 438 0.70 20.82 7.82
C VAL A 438 1.11 21.13 9.28
N GLY A 439 1.76 22.28 9.50
CA GLY A 439 2.17 22.74 10.84
C GLY A 439 3.60 22.35 11.27
N ASN A 440 4.20 21.32 10.67
CA ASN A 440 5.52 20.79 11.04
C ASN A 440 6.62 21.16 10.02
N MET A 441 7.88 21.22 10.45
CA MET A 441 9.03 21.38 9.54
C MET A 441 9.40 20.01 8.97
N THR A 442 9.44 19.90 7.64
CA THR A 442 9.62 18.61 6.95
C THR A 442 10.60 18.74 5.78
N LEU A 443 11.15 17.61 5.32
CA LEU A 443 11.91 17.48 4.09
C LEU A 443 11.24 16.44 3.19
N SER A 444 10.79 16.82 1.99
CA SER A 444 10.25 15.85 1.02
C SER A 444 11.35 15.32 0.08
N ALA A 445 11.11 14.18 -0.57
CA ALA A 445 12.03 13.65 -1.57
C ALA A 445 12.20 14.63 -2.76
N ASP A 446 11.13 15.33 -3.16
CA ASP A 446 11.21 16.38 -4.18
C ASP A 446 12.08 17.57 -3.74
N ASP A 447 12.09 17.94 -2.46
CA ASP A 447 12.97 19.00 -1.95
C ASP A 447 14.45 18.59 -2.09
N ILE A 448 14.77 17.31 -1.85
CA ILE A 448 16.11 16.76 -2.05
C ILE A 448 16.50 16.82 -3.54
N CYS A 449 15.60 16.45 -4.44
CA CYS A 449 15.81 16.58 -5.88
C CYS A 449 16.05 18.04 -6.30
N LYS A 450 15.23 18.98 -5.81
CA LYS A 450 15.37 20.42 -6.09
C LYS A 450 16.71 20.95 -5.57
N ASN A 451 17.10 20.57 -4.36
CA ASN A 451 18.40 20.91 -3.80
C ASN A 451 19.55 20.42 -4.70
N ALA A 452 19.51 19.17 -5.17
CA ALA A 452 20.52 18.62 -6.10
C ALA A 452 20.59 19.38 -7.44
N LEU A 453 19.45 19.88 -7.91
CA LEU A 453 19.37 20.65 -9.15
C LEU A 453 19.91 22.08 -8.99
N GLU A 454 19.65 22.73 -7.86
CA GLU A 454 19.92 24.15 -7.63
C GLU A 454 21.30 24.43 -7.04
N THR A 455 21.77 23.62 -6.09
CA THR A 455 23.01 23.89 -5.34
C THR A 455 24.25 23.27 -5.97
N GLY A 456 24.07 22.22 -6.78
CA GLY A 456 25.15 21.42 -7.33
C GLY A 456 25.95 20.62 -6.29
N GLN A 457 25.47 20.53 -5.04
CA GLN A 457 26.09 19.78 -3.93
C GLN A 457 25.93 18.26 -4.08
N MET A 458 25.04 17.83 -4.97
CA MET A 458 24.83 16.42 -5.35
C MET A 458 24.89 16.28 -6.88
N ASP A 459 25.42 15.16 -7.35
CA ASP A 459 25.37 14.77 -8.76
C ASP A 459 24.15 13.87 -9.03
N VAL A 460 23.47 14.07 -10.15
CA VAL A 460 22.41 13.17 -10.62
C VAL A 460 23.08 12.06 -11.43
N ILE A 461 23.10 10.85 -10.89
CA ILE A 461 23.81 9.70 -11.50
C ILE A 461 22.95 9.01 -12.54
N SER A 462 21.68 8.80 -12.22
CA SER A 462 20.72 8.18 -13.13
C SER A 462 19.30 8.59 -12.79
N LEU A 463 18.50 8.79 -13.83
CA LEU A 463 17.05 8.91 -13.75
C LEU A 463 16.41 7.72 -14.46
N ILE A 464 15.52 7.03 -13.76
CA ILE A 464 14.81 5.84 -14.24
C ILE A 464 13.32 6.15 -14.26
N VAL A 465 12.76 6.06 -15.45
CA VAL A 465 11.35 6.35 -15.74
C VAL A 465 10.79 5.30 -16.68
N GLU A 466 9.47 5.27 -16.86
CA GLU A 466 8.84 4.41 -17.86
C GLU A 466 9.29 4.77 -19.29
N ASP A 467 9.55 3.74 -20.09
CA ASP A 467 9.84 3.87 -21.50
C ASP A 467 8.57 4.21 -22.29
N LYS A 468 8.58 5.36 -22.97
CA LYS A 468 7.45 5.86 -23.76
C LYS A 468 6.98 4.91 -24.87
N PHE A 469 7.84 4.03 -25.37
CA PHE A 469 7.55 3.10 -26.46
C PHE A 469 7.37 1.66 -25.98
N ARG A 470 7.72 1.37 -24.72
CA ARG A 470 7.64 0.04 -24.10
C ARG A 470 6.95 0.17 -22.74
N PRO A 471 5.60 0.11 -22.68
CA PRO A 471 4.87 0.18 -21.43
C PRO A 471 5.41 -0.80 -20.40
N ASN A 472 5.44 -0.40 -19.13
CA ASN A 472 5.94 -1.17 -17.99
C ASN A 472 7.45 -1.52 -18.06
N ARG A 473 8.22 -0.95 -19.00
CA ARG A 473 9.69 -1.13 -19.08
C ARG A 473 10.43 0.10 -18.59
N ALA A 474 11.54 -0.13 -17.88
CA ALA A 474 12.41 0.95 -17.43
C ALA A 474 13.23 1.55 -18.58
N ARG A 475 13.34 2.87 -18.60
CA ARG A 475 14.34 3.63 -19.35
C ARG A 475 15.33 4.25 -18.36
N LEU A 476 16.58 3.80 -18.41
CA LEU A 476 17.69 4.35 -17.65
C LEU A 476 18.27 5.56 -18.41
N VAL A 477 18.34 6.73 -17.77
CA VAL A 477 18.92 7.95 -18.33
C VAL A 477 20.10 8.38 -17.46
N THR A 478 21.32 8.19 -17.97
CA THR A 478 22.58 8.41 -17.25
C THR A 478 23.42 9.57 -17.82
N ASP A 479 22.98 10.17 -18.91
CA ASP A 479 23.65 11.31 -19.53
C ASP A 479 23.18 12.66 -18.96
N HIS A 480 23.68 13.76 -19.53
CA HIS A 480 23.33 15.13 -19.12
C HIS A 480 21.82 15.44 -19.22
N THR A 481 21.06 14.69 -20.04
CA THR A 481 19.61 14.89 -20.19
C THR A 481 18.84 14.44 -18.94
N SER A 482 19.43 13.61 -18.07
CA SER A 482 18.83 13.19 -16.80
C SER A 482 18.40 14.38 -15.93
N ARG A 483 19.25 15.42 -15.84
CA ARG A 483 18.96 16.65 -15.09
C ARG A 483 17.82 17.46 -15.73
N GLU A 484 17.78 17.55 -17.06
CA GLU A 484 16.72 18.27 -17.77
C GLU A 484 15.36 17.58 -17.63
N ILE A 485 15.33 16.25 -17.73
CA ILE A 485 14.11 15.46 -17.54
C ILE A 485 13.67 15.54 -16.07
N LEU A 486 14.59 15.40 -15.12
CA LEU A 486 14.30 15.52 -13.70
C LEU A 486 13.69 16.88 -13.36
N LYS A 487 14.28 17.97 -13.90
CA LYS A 487 13.74 19.31 -13.73
C LYS A 487 12.31 19.42 -14.26
N LYS A 488 12.04 18.93 -15.47
CA LYS A 488 10.69 18.93 -16.07
C LYS A 488 9.68 18.09 -15.31
N LEU A 489 10.12 17.05 -14.58
CA LEU A 489 9.22 16.23 -13.77
C LEU A 489 8.79 16.94 -12.47
N LEU A 490 9.65 17.83 -11.95
CA LEU A 490 9.44 18.57 -10.70
C LEU A 490 8.72 19.92 -10.88
N GLU A 491 8.53 20.36 -12.14
CA GLU A 491 7.72 21.51 -12.57
C GLU A 491 6.23 21.12 -12.66
#